data_AF-A0A2M8LCT4-F1
#
_entry.id   AF-A0A2M8LCT4-F1
#
_cell.length_a   1.000
_cell.length_b   1.000
_cell.length_c   1.000
_cell.angle_alpha   90.00
_cell.angle_beta   90.00
_cell.angle_gamma   90.00
#
_symmetry.space_group_name_H-M   'P 1'
#
loop_
_entity.id
_entity.type
_entity.pdbx_description
1 polymer ?
#
loop_
_entity_poly.entity_id
_entity_poly.type
_entity_poly.pdbx_seq_one_letter_code
_entity_poly.pdbx_strand_id
1 'polypeptide(L)'
;MKRVSGIVENYYPILEEKQYEASFFPWYSLLVFSGIATPTFVFFQWVFPTLPILLGGYSGIALSMLLYETLHALEHVDVERWRPLLEHQRFGSFWKLLYGFHLKHHASIGSNESISGFFGFPLPDILFRTYMNPESLYSHGKHGNPKDFAAPRPLFFICWLDNLAEILVKRSREKK
;
A
#
# COMPACT_ATOMS: atom_id res chain seq x y z
N MET A 1 4.41 -12.70 8.71
CA MET A 1 5.07 -12.48 10.03
C MET A 1 4.97 -13.77 10.86
N LYS A 2 6.04 -14.57 10.97
CA LYS A 2 6.11 -15.70 11.92
C LYS A 2 6.77 -15.18 13.20
N ARG A 3 6.03 -15.14 14.32
CA ARG A 3 6.65 -14.87 15.63
C ARG A 3 7.29 -16.17 16.12
N VAL A 4 8.61 -16.24 16.06
CA VAL A 4 9.38 -17.21 16.82
C VAL A 4 10.28 -16.37 17.74
N SER A 5 10.12 -16.55 19.05
CA SER A 5 11.01 -16.02 20.11
C SER A 5 11.37 -14.52 20.09
N GLY A 6 10.40 -13.60 19.96
CA GLY A 6 10.66 -12.16 20.17
C GLY A 6 11.55 -11.48 19.12
N ILE A 7 11.92 -12.20 18.07
CA ILE A 7 12.70 -11.69 16.93
C ILE A 7 11.70 -11.43 15.79
N VAL A 8 11.67 -10.19 15.29
CA VAL A 8 10.88 -9.81 14.11
C VAL A 8 11.84 -9.75 12.92
N GLU A 9 11.76 -10.76 12.05
CA GLU A 9 12.50 -10.77 10.79
C GLU A 9 11.68 -10.07 9.70
N ASN A 10 12.32 -9.11 9.01
CA ASN A 10 11.69 -8.39 7.91
C ASN A 10 11.91 -9.12 6.58
N TYR A 11 10.86 -9.81 6.11
CA TYR A 11 10.78 -10.42 4.78
C TYR A 11 10.10 -9.46 3.80
N TYR A 12 10.77 -8.35 3.51
CA TYR A 12 10.26 -7.30 2.62
C TYR A 12 10.39 -7.62 1.13
N PRO A 13 11.56 -8.03 0.60
CA PRO A 13 11.65 -8.37 -0.82
C PRO A 13 10.86 -9.65 -1.13
N ILE A 14 10.26 -9.67 -2.32
CA ILE A 14 9.61 -10.87 -2.87
C ILE A 14 10.71 -11.74 -3.47
N LEU A 15 11.06 -12.83 -2.77
CA LEU A 15 12.14 -13.74 -3.17
C LEU A 15 11.63 -15.14 -3.54
N GLU A 16 10.47 -15.54 -3.02
CA GLU A 16 9.89 -16.87 -3.21
C GLU A 16 8.56 -16.80 -3.98
N GLU A 17 8.27 -17.85 -4.77
CA GLU A 17 7.06 -17.95 -5.61
C GLU A 17 5.76 -17.79 -4.81
N LYS A 18 5.71 -18.33 -3.60
CA LYS A 18 4.54 -18.23 -2.70
C LYS A 18 4.20 -16.80 -2.27
N GLN A 19 5.16 -15.87 -2.35
CA GLN A 19 4.92 -14.46 -2.00
C GLN A 19 4.18 -13.74 -3.13
N TYR A 20 4.36 -14.16 -4.40
CA TYR A 20 3.73 -13.51 -5.54
C TYR A 20 2.21 -13.58 -5.48
N GLU A 21 1.62 -14.70 -5.07
CA GLU A 21 0.17 -14.89 -5.00
C GLU A 21 -0.56 -13.85 -4.12
N ALA A 22 0.14 -13.26 -3.15
CA ALA A 22 -0.41 -12.23 -2.26
C ALA A 22 0.08 -10.81 -2.57
N SER A 23 0.86 -10.62 -3.63
CA SER A 23 1.56 -9.37 -3.93
C SER A 23 1.02 -8.58 -5.13
N PHE A 24 0.03 -9.11 -5.85
CA PHE A 24 -0.64 -8.42 -6.94
C PHE A 24 -2.16 -8.60 -6.86
N PHE A 25 -2.89 -7.68 -7.47
CA PHE A 25 -4.33 -7.72 -7.59
C PHE A 25 -4.78 -8.99 -8.33
N PRO A 26 -5.83 -9.68 -7.84
CA PRO A 26 -6.44 -10.76 -8.59
C PRO A 26 -6.81 -10.33 -10.02
N TRP A 27 -6.74 -11.25 -10.98
CA TRP A 27 -6.99 -10.97 -12.40
C TRP A 27 -8.37 -10.34 -12.69
N TYR A 28 -9.34 -10.56 -11.80
CA TYR A 28 -10.69 -10.00 -11.89
C TYR A 28 -10.84 -8.60 -11.28
N SER A 29 -9.79 -8.05 -10.66
CA SER A 29 -9.86 -6.77 -9.93
C SER A 29 -10.27 -5.60 -10.83
N LEU A 30 -9.78 -5.56 -12.07
CA LEU A 30 -10.16 -4.52 -13.03
C LEU A 30 -11.68 -4.53 -13.29
N LEU A 31 -12.26 -5.72 -13.45
CA LEU A 31 -13.70 -5.87 -13.66
C LEU A 31 -14.48 -5.42 -12.43
N VAL A 32 -14.04 -5.82 -11.23
CA VAL A 32 -14.71 -5.46 -9.97
C VAL A 32 -14.66 -3.95 -9.73
N PHE A 33 -13.49 -3.32 -9.82
CA PHE A 33 -13.36 -1.88 -9.65
C PHE A 33 -14.13 -1.10 -10.71
N SER A 34 -14.07 -1.56 -11.96
CA SER A 34 -14.88 -0.97 -13.04
C SER A 34 -16.36 -1.05 -12.71
N GLY A 35 -16.87 -2.23 -12.30
CA GLY A 35 -18.28 -2.43 -11.96
C GLY A 35 -18.75 -1.57 -10.79
N ILE A 36 -17.92 -1.40 -9.75
CA ILE A 36 -18.22 -0.51 -8.62
C ILE A 36 -18.27 0.96 -9.07
N ALA A 37 -17.38 1.39 -9.97
CA ALA A 37 -17.29 2.78 -10.44
C ALA A 37 -18.30 3.12 -11.57
N THR A 38 -18.81 2.13 -12.29
CA THR A 38 -19.74 2.31 -13.42
C THR A 38 -20.93 3.21 -13.09
N PRO A 39 -21.66 3.05 -11.96
CA PRO A 39 -22.79 3.91 -11.64
C PRO A 39 -22.42 5.40 -11.60
N THR A 40 -21.25 5.71 -11.03
CA THR A 40 -20.71 7.08 -11.00
C THR A 40 -20.35 7.57 -12.39
N PHE A 41 -19.70 6.75 -13.22
CA PHE A 41 -19.36 7.13 -14.59
C PHE A 41 -20.60 7.36 -15.46
N VAL A 42 -21.62 6.51 -15.35
CA VAL A 42 -22.90 6.65 -16.06
C VAL A 42 -23.60 7.95 -15.64
N PHE A 43 -23.64 8.24 -14.33
CA PHE A 43 -24.20 9.48 -13.82
C PHE A 43 -23.49 10.71 -14.42
N PHE A 44 -22.16 10.75 -14.38
CA PHE A 44 -21.41 11.89 -14.93
C PHE A 44 -21.47 11.96 -16.46
N GLN A 45 -21.51 10.83 -17.16
CA GLN A 45 -21.72 10.79 -18.61
C GLN A 45 -23.09 11.37 -18.98
N TRP A 46 -24.11 11.12 -18.15
CA TRP A 46 -25.45 11.67 -18.35
C TRP A 46 -25.49 13.19 -18.11
N VAL A 47 -24.82 13.69 -17.07
CA VAL A 47 -24.73 15.13 -16.78
C VAL A 47 -23.87 15.87 -17.81
N PHE A 48 -22.80 15.24 -18.31
CA PHE A 48 -21.85 15.82 -19.25
C PHE A 48 -21.72 14.96 -20.53
N PRO A 49 -22.75 14.92 -21.39
CA PRO A 49 -22.85 13.96 -22.50
C PRO A 49 -21.80 14.14 -23.60
N THR A 50 -21.19 15.33 -23.70
CA THR A 50 -20.15 15.63 -24.69
C THR A 50 -18.75 15.19 -24.25
N LEU A 51 -18.55 14.91 -22.96
CA LEU A 51 -17.27 14.44 -22.44
C LEU A 51 -17.20 12.91 -22.51
N PRO A 52 -16.03 12.31 -22.81
CA PRO A 52 -15.87 10.87 -22.87
C PRO A 52 -15.67 10.27 -21.47
N ILE A 53 -16.64 10.47 -20.56
CA ILE A 53 -16.53 10.09 -19.15
C ILE A 53 -16.35 8.58 -18.98
N LEU A 54 -17.12 7.76 -19.71
CA LEU A 54 -16.99 6.30 -19.61
C LEU A 54 -15.60 5.82 -20.04
N LEU A 55 -15.12 6.29 -21.20
CA LEU A 55 -13.80 5.93 -21.71
C LEU A 55 -12.70 6.41 -20.75
N GLY A 56 -12.73 7.69 -20.37
CA GLY A 56 -11.76 8.28 -19.46
C GLY A 56 -11.76 7.62 -18.07
N GLY A 57 -12.94 7.28 -17.54
CA GLY A 57 -13.11 6.61 -16.26
C GLY A 57 -12.50 5.21 -16.26
N TYR A 58 -12.85 4.36 -17.23
CA TYR A 58 -12.30 3.01 -17.32
C TYR A 58 -10.80 3.02 -17.64
N SER A 59 -10.35 3.89 -18.55
CA SER A 59 -8.92 4.07 -18.81
C SER A 59 -8.17 4.56 -17.57
N GLY A 60 -8.79 5.44 -16.77
CA GLY A 60 -8.24 5.91 -15.50
C GLY A 60 -8.08 4.80 -14.47
N ILE A 61 -9.07 3.90 -14.33
CA ILE A 61 -8.96 2.73 -13.45
C ILE A 61 -7.83 1.81 -13.92
N ALA A 62 -7.81 1.47 -15.22
CA ALA A 62 -6.79 0.58 -15.77
C ALA A 62 -5.37 1.15 -15.58
N LEU A 63 -5.19 2.46 -15.86
CA LEU A 63 -3.92 3.14 -15.66
C LEU A 63 -3.53 3.21 -14.17
N SER A 64 -4.49 3.48 -13.28
CA SER A 64 -4.25 3.51 -11.84
C SER A 64 -3.79 2.15 -11.33
N MET A 65 -4.43 1.06 -11.76
CA MET A 65 -4.02 -0.30 -11.38
C MET A 65 -2.64 -0.64 -11.93
N LEU A 66 -2.37 -0.33 -13.21
CA LEU A 66 -1.06 -0.57 -13.81
C LEU A 66 0.06 0.16 -13.06
N LEU A 67 -0.15 1.43 -12.74
CA LEU A 67 0.83 2.24 -12.04
C LEU A 67 1.04 1.75 -10.60
N TYR A 68 -0.05 1.39 -9.90
CA TYR A 68 0.03 0.79 -8.57
C TYR A 68 0.86 -0.49 -8.59
N GLU A 69 0.53 -1.44 -9.48
CA GLU A 69 1.24 -2.72 -9.57
C GLU A 69 2.72 -2.54 -9.94
N THR A 70 2.99 -1.66 -10.91
CA THR A 70 4.36 -1.37 -11.33
C THR A 70 5.18 -0.78 -10.18
N LEU A 71 4.61 0.19 -9.46
CA LEU A 71 5.29 0.82 -8.33
C LEU A 71 5.47 -0.16 -7.17
N HIS A 72 4.42 -0.90 -6.82
CA HIS A 72 4.46 -1.92 -5.79
C HIS A 72 5.52 -2.99 -6.07
N ALA A 73 5.60 -3.47 -7.32
CA ALA A 73 6.64 -4.40 -7.75
C ALA A 73 8.05 -3.81 -7.63
N LEU A 74 8.23 -2.53 -7.98
CA LEU A 74 9.51 -1.82 -7.82
C LEU A 74 9.89 -1.67 -6.34
N GLU A 75 8.94 -1.30 -5.49
CA GLU A 75 9.14 -1.14 -4.04
C GLU A 75 9.60 -2.47 -3.41
N HIS A 76 9.13 -3.61 -3.90
CA HIS A 76 9.55 -4.93 -3.47
C HIS A 76 10.90 -5.42 -4.02
N VAL A 77 11.57 -4.65 -4.87
CA VAL A 77 12.93 -4.95 -5.32
C VAL A 77 13.92 -4.81 -4.16
N ASP A 78 14.91 -5.70 -4.10
CA ASP A 78 15.92 -5.73 -3.04
C ASP A 78 16.69 -4.40 -2.89
N VAL A 79 17.03 -4.06 -1.65
CA VAL A 79 17.61 -2.76 -1.27
C VAL A 79 18.93 -2.48 -1.98
N GLU A 80 19.69 -3.52 -2.32
CA GLU A 80 20.96 -3.39 -3.04
C GLU A 80 20.78 -2.78 -4.43
N ARG A 81 19.66 -3.06 -5.11
CA ARG A 81 19.36 -2.44 -6.41
C ARG A 81 18.86 -1.01 -6.27
N TRP A 82 18.24 -0.68 -5.13
CA TRP A 82 17.84 0.68 -4.78
C TRP A 82 19.01 1.55 -4.31
N ARG A 83 20.09 0.93 -3.81
CA ARG A 83 21.25 1.62 -3.20
C ARG A 83 21.76 2.82 -4.02
N PRO A 84 21.97 2.74 -5.36
CA PRO A 84 22.43 3.89 -6.13
C PRO A 84 21.47 5.09 -6.09
N LEU A 85 20.16 4.83 -6.02
CA LEU A 85 19.13 5.86 -5.90
C LEU A 85 19.09 6.42 -4.47
N LEU A 86 19.14 5.55 -3.47
CA LEU A 86 19.08 5.91 -2.04
C LEU A 86 20.30 6.73 -1.60
N GLU A 87 21.47 6.47 -2.16
CA GLU A 87 22.73 7.15 -1.86
C GLU A 87 22.96 8.38 -2.78
N HIS A 88 22.03 8.68 -3.70
CA HIS A 88 22.16 9.81 -4.62
C HIS A 88 22.20 11.16 -3.86
N GLN A 89 23.21 11.99 -4.14
CA GLN A 89 23.48 13.21 -3.36
C GLN A 89 22.30 14.20 -3.29
N ARG A 90 21.54 14.36 -4.38
CA ARG A 90 20.44 15.33 -4.46
C ARG A 90 19.05 14.74 -4.25
N PHE A 91 18.89 13.46 -4.58
CA PHE A 91 17.58 12.80 -4.66
C PHE A 91 17.44 11.63 -3.70
N GLY A 92 18.49 11.28 -2.95
CA GLY A 92 18.48 10.16 -2.02
C GLY A 92 17.39 10.28 -0.97
N SER A 93 17.11 11.49 -0.47
CA SER A 93 16.00 11.72 0.48
C SER A 93 14.63 11.41 -0.12
N PHE A 94 14.42 11.73 -1.39
CA PHE A 94 13.18 11.40 -2.10
C PHE A 94 13.05 9.89 -2.29
N TRP A 95 14.10 9.21 -2.73
CA TRP A 95 14.09 7.77 -2.91
C TRP A 95 13.95 7.00 -1.59
N LYS A 96 14.57 7.50 -0.52
CA LYS A 96 14.40 6.96 0.84
C LYS A 96 12.97 7.10 1.34
N LEU A 97 12.31 8.23 1.03
CA LEU A 97 10.89 8.41 1.34
C LEU A 97 10.04 7.37 0.59
N LEU A 98 10.23 7.23 -0.71
CA LEU A 98 9.44 6.33 -1.55
C LEU A 98 9.61 4.86 -1.11
N TYR A 99 10.84 4.37 -1.06
CA TYR A 99 11.15 3.01 -0.64
C TYR A 99 10.78 2.76 0.83
N GLY A 100 11.09 3.73 1.70
CA GLY A 100 10.81 3.65 3.13
C GLY A 100 9.31 3.60 3.45
N PHE A 101 8.48 4.29 2.65
CA PHE A 101 7.04 4.32 2.85
C PHE A 101 6.43 2.90 2.80
N HIS A 102 6.66 2.20 1.69
CA HIS A 102 6.16 0.83 1.52
C HIS A 102 6.84 -0.15 2.49
N LEU A 103 8.15 0.01 2.72
CA LEU A 103 8.89 -0.78 3.71
C LEU A 103 8.29 -0.70 5.12
N LYS A 104 7.88 0.50 5.55
CA LYS A 104 7.26 0.71 6.86
C LYS A 104 5.84 0.12 6.94
N HIS A 105 5.07 0.12 5.84
CA HIS A 105 3.79 -0.58 5.77
C HIS A 105 3.96 -2.09 6.08
N HIS A 106 4.97 -2.74 5.51
CA HIS A 106 5.26 -4.15 5.81
C HIS A 106 5.76 -4.38 7.24
N ALA A 107 6.48 -3.42 7.82
CA ALA A 107 6.89 -3.49 9.22
C ALA A 107 5.69 -3.36 10.17
N SER A 108 4.74 -2.47 9.88
CA SER A 108 3.52 -2.28 10.65
C SER A 108 2.35 -1.93 9.73
N ILE A 109 1.48 -2.91 9.50
CA ILE A 109 0.36 -2.83 8.54
C ILE A 109 -0.65 -1.71 8.85
N GLY A 110 -0.70 -1.24 10.11
CA GLY A 110 -1.53 -0.10 10.51
C GLY A 110 -0.86 1.26 10.25
N SER A 111 0.29 1.29 9.57
CA SER A 111 0.93 2.51 9.07
C SER A 111 1.06 2.46 7.56
N ASN A 112 1.10 3.64 6.93
CA ASN A 112 1.29 3.77 5.48
C ASN A 112 0.28 2.90 4.70
N GLU A 113 -0.99 3.01 5.06
CA GLU A 113 -2.10 2.16 4.61
C GLU A 113 -2.46 2.35 3.13
N SER A 114 -2.04 3.45 2.49
CA SER A 114 -2.18 3.57 1.03
C SER A 114 -1.15 2.74 0.24
N ILE A 115 -0.33 1.93 0.93
CA ILE A 115 0.60 0.91 0.43
C ILE A 115 1.72 1.49 -0.46
N SER A 116 1.36 2.01 -1.63
CA SER A 116 2.24 2.68 -2.59
C SER A 116 1.84 4.14 -2.84
N GLY A 117 0.93 4.71 -2.04
CA GLY A 117 0.53 6.11 -2.16
C GLY A 117 -0.33 6.42 -3.38
N PHE A 118 -0.57 7.72 -3.59
CA PHE A 118 -1.05 8.24 -4.87
C PHE A 118 0.15 8.39 -5.81
N PHE A 119 0.50 7.31 -6.50
CA PHE A 119 1.69 7.23 -7.36
C PHE A 119 3.01 7.51 -6.60
N GLY A 120 3.18 6.90 -5.42
CA GLY A 120 4.37 7.06 -4.58
C GLY A 120 4.28 8.21 -3.58
N PHE A 121 3.23 9.02 -3.65
CA PHE A 121 3.02 10.11 -2.70
C PHE A 121 2.07 9.69 -1.56
N PRO A 122 2.47 9.83 -0.29
CA PRO A 122 1.69 9.36 0.86
C PRO A 122 0.57 10.33 1.26
N LEU A 123 -0.11 10.92 0.27
CA LEU A 123 -1.10 11.98 0.51
C LEU A 123 -2.28 11.49 1.39
N PRO A 124 -2.92 10.33 1.12
CA PRO A 124 -3.98 9.84 1.99
C PRO A 124 -3.49 9.61 3.42
N ASP A 125 -2.28 9.07 3.58
CA ASP A 125 -1.72 8.76 4.89
C ASP A 125 -1.39 9.99 5.72
N ILE A 126 -0.97 11.08 5.07
CA ILE A 126 -0.79 12.36 5.73
C ILE A 126 -2.15 12.91 6.19
N LEU A 127 -3.16 12.87 5.31
CA LEU A 127 -4.49 13.38 5.60
C LEU A 127 -5.17 12.62 6.75
N PHE A 128 -5.00 11.30 6.80
CA PHE A 128 -5.64 10.44 7.80
C PHE A 128 -4.74 10.09 9.00
N ARG A 129 -3.52 10.65 9.06
CA ARG A 129 -2.53 10.47 10.14
C ARG A 129 -2.07 9.03 10.32
N THR A 130 -1.98 8.28 9.24
CA THR A 130 -1.40 6.94 9.17
C THR A 130 0.05 6.95 8.64
N TYR A 131 0.53 8.11 8.16
CA TYR A 131 1.89 8.26 7.64
C TYR A 131 2.95 8.16 8.74
N MET A 132 3.92 7.27 8.53
CA MET A 132 5.11 7.10 9.36
C MET A 132 6.35 7.00 8.46
N ASN A 133 7.33 7.87 8.69
CA ASN A 133 8.62 7.79 8.01
C ASN A 133 9.54 6.82 8.78
N PRO A 134 10.09 5.76 8.16
CA PRO A 134 11.05 4.91 8.84
C PRO A 134 12.36 5.66 9.13
N GLU A 135 12.84 5.60 10.38
CA GLU A 135 14.14 6.17 10.77
C GLU A 135 15.32 5.38 10.18
N SER A 136 15.11 4.10 9.85
CA SER A 136 16.13 3.25 9.22
C SER A 136 15.54 2.40 8.10
N LEU A 137 16.35 2.19 7.06
CA LEU A 137 16.07 1.21 6.02
C LEU A 137 16.37 -0.17 6.61
N TYR A 138 15.34 -0.84 7.15
CA TYR A 138 15.45 -2.17 7.75
C TYR A 138 16.21 -3.11 6.80
N SER A 139 17.45 -3.45 7.15
CA SER A 139 18.22 -4.39 6.31
C SER A 139 17.58 -5.77 6.44
N HIS A 140 17.39 -6.46 5.32
CA HIS A 140 16.84 -7.82 5.31
C HIS A 140 17.63 -8.73 6.27
N GLY A 141 16.93 -9.46 7.14
CA GLY A 141 17.53 -10.36 8.14
C GLY A 141 18.18 -9.71 9.37
N LYS A 142 18.11 -8.38 9.55
CA LYS A 142 18.60 -7.70 10.78
C LYS A 142 17.50 -7.46 11.81
N HIS A 143 17.88 -7.44 13.08
CA HIS A 143 16.99 -7.12 14.20
C HIS A 143 16.53 -5.65 14.13
N GLY A 144 15.20 -5.42 14.10
CA GLY A 144 14.61 -4.09 14.22
C GLY A 144 14.42 -3.65 15.67
N ASN A 145 14.40 -2.34 15.93
CA ASN A 145 14.07 -1.80 17.25
C ASN A 145 12.55 -1.85 17.46
N PRO A 146 12.02 -2.24 18.64
CA PRO A 146 10.58 -2.20 18.92
C PRO A 146 9.90 -0.85 18.60
N LYS A 147 10.61 0.27 18.74
CA LYS A 147 10.10 1.61 18.37
C LYS A 147 9.81 1.75 16.87
N ASP A 148 10.55 1.02 16.04
CA ASP A 148 10.34 0.98 14.60
C ASP A 148 9.00 0.35 14.21
N PHE A 149 8.36 -0.36 15.14
CA PHE A 149 7.05 -1.00 14.98
C PHE A 149 5.91 -0.20 15.63
N ALA A 150 6.18 1.02 16.11
CA ALA A 150 5.14 1.88 16.64
C ALA A 150 4.02 2.09 15.61
N ALA A 151 2.78 1.92 16.07
CA ALA A 151 1.58 2.22 15.31
C ALA A 151 1.32 3.73 15.29
N PRO A 152 0.75 4.27 14.20
CA PRO A 152 0.38 5.67 14.13
C PRO A 152 -0.86 5.94 15.00
N ARG A 153 -1.32 7.20 15.01
CA ARG A 153 -2.57 7.61 15.65
C ARG A 153 -3.52 8.15 14.58
N PRO A 154 -4.29 7.25 13.92
CA PRO A 154 -5.17 7.64 12.83
C PRO A 154 -6.28 8.58 13.31
N LEU A 155 -6.93 9.25 12.36
CA LEU A 155 -8.14 10.00 12.64
C LEU A 155 -9.31 9.07 12.99
N PHE A 156 -10.30 9.61 13.70
CA PHE A 156 -11.48 8.88 14.17
C PHE A 156 -12.16 8.03 13.08
N PHE A 157 -12.22 8.54 11.84
CA PHE A 157 -12.84 7.81 10.73
C PHE A 157 -12.13 6.48 10.43
N ILE A 158 -10.80 6.46 10.41
CA ILE A 158 -10.03 5.23 10.21
C ILE A 158 -10.23 4.29 11.40
N CYS A 159 -10.13 4.81 12.62
CA CYS A 159 -10.39 4.00 13.81
C CYS A 159 -11.79 3.36 13.81
N TRP A 160 -12.80 4.07 13.31
CA TRP A 160 -14.15 3.53 13.18
C TRP A 160 -14.21 2.39 12.14
N LEU A 161 -13.56 2.54 10.99
CA LEU A 161 -13.47 1.49 9.98
C LEU A 161 -12.73 0.25 10.51
N ASP A 162 -11.62 0.43 11.23
CA ASP A 162 -10.86 -0.66 11.85
C ASP A 162 -11.72 -1.46 12.82
N ASN A 163 -12.44 -0.77 13.72
CA ASN A 163 -13.35 -1.40 14.66
C ASN A 163 -14.45 -2.20 13.94
N LEU A 164 -15.00 -1.66 12.85
CA LEU A 164 -16.00 -2.38 12.06
C LEU A 164 -15.40 -3.65 11.41
N ALA A 165 -14.20 -3.54 10.84
CA ALA A 165 -13.51 -4.67 10.24
C ALA A 165 -13.25 -5.78 11.27
N GLU A 166 -12.79 -5.43 12.47
CA GLU A 166 -12.58 -6.37 13.57
C GLU A 166 -13.88 -7.11 13.96
N ILE A 167 -14.98 -6.37 14.10
CA ILE A 167 -16.29 -6.95 14.41
C ILE A 167 -16.72 -7.94 13.32
N LEU A 168 -16.57 -7.59 12.04
CA LEU A 168 -16.95 -8.43 10.91
C LEU A 168 -16.10 -9.70 10.83
N VAL A 169 -14.78 -9.57 10.99
CA VAL A 169 -13.86 -10.72 10.99
C VAL A 169 -14.17 -11.66 12.16
N LYS A 170 -14.42 -11.13 13.36
CA LYS A 170 -14.78 -11.93 14.53
C LYS A 170 -16.07 -12.73 14.28
N ARG A 171 -17.12 -12.06 13.77
CA ARG A 171 -18.40 -12.72 13.42
C ARG A 171 -18.24 -13.79 12.35
N SER A 172 -17.37 -13.57 11.36
CA SER A 172 -17.09 -14.59 10.33
C SER A 172 -16.38 -15.81 10.89
N ARG A 173 -15.51 -15.64 11.89
CA ARG A 173 -14.81 -16.75 12.55
C ARG A 173 -15.72 -17.55 13.47
N GLU A 174 -16.66 -16.90 14.14
CA GLU A 174 -17.67 -17.56 14.99
C GLU A 174 -18.71 -18.35 14.20
N LYS A 175 -18.87 -18.07 12.90
CA LYS A 175 -19.77 -18.80 11.98
C LYS A 175 -19.13 -20.01 11.29
N LYS A 176 -17.81 -20.19 11.42
CA LYS A 176 -17.09 -21.37 10.91
C LYS A 176 -16.90 -22.38 12.03
#